data_AF-A0AAZ3RNG5-F1
#
_entry.id   AF-A0AAZ3RNG5-F1
#
_cell.length_a   1.000
_cell.length_b   1.000
_cell.length_c   1.000
_cell.angle_alpha   90.00
_cell.angle_beta   90.00
_cell.angle_gamma   90.00
#
_symmetry.space_group_name_H-M   'P 1'
#
loop_
_entity.id
_entity.type
_entity.pdbx_description
1 polymer ?
#
loop_
_entity_poly.entity_id
_entity_poly.type
_entity_poly.pdbx_seq_one_letter_code
_entity_poly.pdbx_strand_id
1 'polypeptide(L)'
;MEKKVLIVFFSGLFTLSSCQYHYVRDPKNCTEAQRYCREKYTDLATVSNMEDMNRLNHSTIDSGYDGAVWIGLKKGQYSRWHWSLADIDYYSKGQTQFREFWDQNQPNNLNEDCGVMTNSGKWHDCFCTTQHFPVCYDGTKPPAGHFLMVQQLMTWREAQLYCRKHHTDLASVRNQTENKEICNVAGSNKVWIGLFKDNWTWSDQSNSSFRYWVDRQLNESCAAWNRSTSGQWIDRECLKECPFVCYGNPRPPTVKKIQVVRVRMTPDPNMDLNDAKKREAILQQPGSVPQIKEKMKANGMTWNFELRCKEQPDEKVFHKEEKKENDREKKKGPEK
;
A
#
# COMPACT_ATOMS: atom_id res chain seq x y z
N MET A 1 -9.71 33.48 42.36
CA MET A 1 -9.84 32.05 42.02
C MET A 1 -8.92 31.76 40.84
N GLU A 2 -7.77 31.16 41.11
CA GLU A 2 -6.78 30.81 40.08
C GLU A 2 -7.30 29.67 39.21
N LYS A 3 -7.27 29.84 37.87
CA LYS A 3 -7.54 28.75 36.94
C LYS A 3 -6.22 27.99 36.71
N LYS A 4 -6.13 26.78 37.25
CA LYS A 4 -5.03 25.86 36.96
C LYS A 4 -5.33 25.12 35.66
N VAL A 5 -4.47 25.30 34.66
CA VAL A 5 -4.51 24.55 33.40
C VAL A 5 -3.66 23.30 33.58
N LEU A 6 -4.29 22.13 33.50
CA LEU A 6 -3.60 20.85 33.50
C LEU A 6 -3.23 20.50 32.06
N ILE A 7 -1.96 20.67 31.70
CA ILE A 7 -1.43 20.22 30.40
C ILE A 7 -0.99 18.77 30.59
N VAL A 8 -1.76 17.83 30.05
CA VAL A 8 -1.43 16.40 30.05
C VAL A 8 -0.70 16.09 28.75
N PHE A 9 0.61 15.80 28.84
CA PHE A 9 1.37 15.24 27.74
C PHE A 9 1.11 13.74 27.69
N PHE A 10 0.36 13.27 26.69
CA PHE A 10 0.37 11.85 26.34
C PHE A 10 1.69 11.54 25.65
N SER A 11 2.69 11.07 26.40
CA SER A 11 3.83 10.33 25.83
C SER A 11 3.36 8.93 25.46
N GLY A 12 2.40 8.86 24.54
CA GLY A 12 2.12 7.62 23.82
C GLY A 12 3.26 7.43 22.83
N LEU A 13 4.09 6.41 23.06
CA LEU A 13 4.84 5.78 21.97
C LEU A 13 3.81 5.34 20.94
N PHE A 14 3.55 6.19 19.94
CA PHE A 14 2.97 5.72 18.69
C PHE A 14 4.01 4.76 18.12
N THR A 15 3.89 3.47 18.44
CA THR A 15 4.42 2.47 17.53
C THR A 15 3.71 2.76 16.20
N LEU A 16 4.40 3.37 15.24
CA LEU A 16 3.94 3.32 13.86
C LEU A 16 3.65 1.84 13.63
N SER A 17 2.37 1.51 13.40
CA SER A 17 1.97 0.14 13.09
C SER A 17 2.88 -0.34 11.98
N SER A 18 3.85 -1.20 12.30
CA SER A 18 4.77 -1.71 11.30
C SER A 18 3.88 -2.46 10.32
N CYS A 19 3.76 -1.95 9.09
CA CYS A 19 2.95 -2.62 8.08
C CYS A 19 3.44 -4.06 7.94
N GLN A 20 2.61 -5.01 8.35
CA GLN A 20 2.89 -6.43 8.24
C GLN A 20 2.67 -6.87 6.79
N TYR A 21 3.47 -7.86 6.38
CA TYR A 21 3.31 -8.52 5.08
C TYR A 21 2.54 -9.82 5.25
N HIS A 22 1.62 -10.09 4.33
CA HIS A 22 0.72 -11.23 4.36
C HIS A 22 0.84 -12.01 3.06
N TYR A 23 1.51 -13.17 3.12
CA TYR A 23 1.57 -14.09 1.99
C TYR A 23 0.20 -14.71 1.71
N VAL A 24 -0.18 -14.73 0.43
CA VAL A 24 -1.42 -15.32 -0.07
C VAL A 24 -1.06 -16.39 -1.09
N ARG A 25 -1.37 -17.64 -0.76
CA ARG A 25 -1.03 -18.83 -1.56
C ARG A 25 -1.83 -18.93 -2.87
N ASP A 26 -3.05 -18.38 -2.90
CA ASP A 26 -3.99 -18.48 -4.03
C ASP A 26 -3.45 -17.73 -5.26
N PRO A 27 -2.97 -18.42 -6.31
CA PRO A 27 -2.31 -17.77 -7.43
C PRO A 27 -3.26 -16.87 -8.21
N LYS A 28 -2.78 -15.67 -8.59
CA LYS A 28 -3.54 -14.69 -9.37
C LYS A 28 -2.62 -13.96 -10.34
N ASN A 29 -3.17 -13.39 -11.40
CA ASN A 29 -2.45 -12.38 -12.17
C ASN A 29 -2.23 -11.11 -11.33
N CYS A 30 -1.30 -10.25 -11.75
CA CYS A 30 -0.89 -9.10 -10.93
C CYS A 30 -2.06 -8.16 -10.60
N THR A 31 -3.00 -7.95 -11.54
CA THR A 31 -4.15 -7.05 -11.35
C THR A 31 -5.16 -7.63 -10.36
N GLU A 32 -5.44 -8.92 -10.45
CA GLU A 32 -6.34 -9.61 -9.52
C GLU A 32 -5.75 -9.74 -8.12
N ALA A 33 -4.45 -10.00 -8.02
CA ALA A 33 -3.72 -9.97 -6.76
C ALA A 33 -3.82 -8.59 -6.10
N GLN A 34 -3.65 -7.52 -6.88
CA GLN A 34 -3.83 -6.15 -6.41
C GLN A 34 -5.24 -5.90 -5.88
N ARG A 35 -6.27 -6.29 -6.66
CA ARG A 35 -7.66 -6.17 -6.26
C ARG A 35 -7.92 -6.90 -4.94
N TYR A 36 -7.44 -8.14 -4.80
CA TYR A 36 -7.57 -8.91 -3.57
C TYR A 36 -6.95 -8.18 -2.38
N CYS A 37 -5.72 -7.67 -2.53
CA CYS A 37 -5.06 -6.95 -1.45
C CYS A 37 -5.80 -5.67 -1.07
N ARG A 38 -6.36 -4.93 -2.03
CA ARG A 38 -7.18 -3.74 -1.75
C ARG A 38 -8.53 -4.06 -1.12
N GLU A 39 -9.07 -5.25 -1.32
CA GLU A 39 -10.30 -5.69 -0.66
C GLU A 39 -10.06 -6.08 0.80
N LYS A 40 -8.92 -6.72 1.09
CA LYS A 40 -8.64 -7.33 2.40
C LYS A 40 -7.56 -6.65 3.25
N TYR A 41 -6.73 -5.79 2.66
CA TYR A 41 -5.54 -5.16 3.27
C TYR A 41 -5.38 -3.73 2.71
N THR A 42 -4.18 -3.14 2.75
CA THR A 42 -3.93 -1.84 2.13
C THR A 42 -3.77 -1.97 0.61
N ASP A 43 -2.72 -2.68 0.16
CA ASP A 43 -2.42 -2.96 -1.26
C ASP A 43 -1.45 -4.15 -1.36
N LEU A 44 -1.00 -4.49 -2.57
CA LEU A 44 0.16 -5.36 -2.79
C LEU A 44 1.41 -4.78 -2.10
N ALA A 45 2.30 -5.66 -1.64
CA ALA A 45 3.48 -5.31 -0.86
C ALA A 45 4.30 -4.17 -1.47
N THR A 46 4.39 -3.05 -0.75
CA THR A 46 5.33 -1.96 -0.99
C THR A 46 6.54 -2.14 -0.10
N VAL A 47 7.74 -1.91 -0.62
CA VAL A 47 9.00 -2.00 0.13
C VAL A 47 9.68 -0.64 0.11
N SER A 48 10.01 -0.10 1.29
CA SER A 48 10.57 1.25 1.43
C SER A 48 12.03 1.28 1.86
N ASN A 49 12.53 0.21 2.45
CA ASN A 49 13.91 0.09 2.93
C ASN A 49 14.32 -1.39 3.12
N MET A 50 15.51 -1.62 3.68
CA MET A 50 15.99 -2.97 3.93
C MET A 50 15.24 -3.69 5.06
N GLU A 51 14.68 -2.97 6.04
CA GLU A 51 13.86 -3.58 7.09
C GLU A 51 12.57 -4.16 6.50
N ASP A 52 11.92 -3.42 5.61
CA ASP A 52 10.78 -3.88 4.82
C ASP A 52 11.14 -5.13 4.01
N MET A 53 12.29 -5.13 3.32
CA MET A 53 12.74 -6.34 2.61
C MET A 53 12.92 -7.53 3.53
N ASN A 54 13.51 -7.33 4.71
CA ASN A 54 13.69 -8.41 5.67
C ASN A 54 12.33 -8.94 6.15
N ARG A 55 11.35 -8.08 6.42
CA ARG A 55 9.99 -8.54 6.79
C ARG A 55 9.30 -9.26 5.62
N LEU A 56 9.46 -8.79 4.38
CA LEU A 56 8.95 -9.47 3.19
C LEU A 56 9.58 -10.86 3.04
N ASN A 57 10.90 -10.97 3.15
CA ASN A 57 11.65 -12.23 3.09
C ASN A 57 11.14 -13.23 4.15
N HIS A 58 10.97 -12.81 5.41
CA HIS A 58 10.43 -13.69 6.45
C HIS A 58 9.02 -14.18 6.10
N SER A 59 8.12 -13.27 5.69
CA SER A 59 6.74 -13.65 5.35
C SER A 59 6.63 -14.67 4.22
N THR A 60 7.54 -14.66 3.25
CA THR A 60 7.56 -15.58 2.11
C THR A 60 8.32 -16.86 2.40
N ILE A 61 9.45 -16.80 3.11
CA ILE A 61 10.25 -17.97 3.48
C ILE A 61 9.47 -18.86 4.45
N ASP A 62 8.81 -18.28 5.45
CA ASP A 62 8.02 -19.02 6.45
C ASP A 62 6.83 -19.75 5.81
N SER A 63 6.37 -19.30 4.63
CA SER A 63 5.33 -20.00 3.87
C SER A 63 5.79 -21.32 3.24
N GLY A 64 7.11 -21.54 3.15
CA GLY A 64 7.74 -22.70 2.51
C GLY A 64 7.71 -22.67 0.98
N TYR A 65 7.18 -21.63 0.34
CA TYR A 65 7.09 -21.52 -1.12
C TYR A 65 8.47 -21.23 -1.76
N ASP A 66 8.74 -21.80 -2.93
CA ASP A 66 10.02 -21.72 -3.65
C ASP A 66 9.91 -21.08 -5.04
N GLY A 67 8.86 -20.28 -5.25
CA GLY A 67 8.64 -19.58 -6.51
C GLY A 67 8.61 -18.06 -6.37
N ALA A 68 8.28 -17.42 -7.48
CA ALA A 68 8.05 -15.99 -7.51
C ALA A 68 6.69 -15.62 -6.90
N VAL A 69 6.63 -14.52 -6.17
CA VAL A 69 5.41 -13.96 -5.59
C VAL A 69 5.24 -12.50 -6.00
N TRP A 70 4.02 -12.08 -6.34
CA TRP A 70 3.78 -10.70 -6.73
C TRP A 70 4.00 -9.73 -5.56
N ILE A 71 4.66 -8.62 -5.88
CA ILE A 71 4.75 -7.42 -5.04
C ILE A 71 4.11 -6.23 -5.77
N GLY A 72 3.97 -5.10 -5.09
CA GLY A 72 3.25 -3.94 -5.59
C GLY A 72 3.98 -3.10 -6.64
N LEU A 73 5.14 -3.52 -7.14
CA LEU A 73 5.93 -2.73 -8.09
C LEU A 73 5.59 -3.11 -9.54
N LYS A 74 5.31 -2.13 -10.39
CA LYS A 74 4.97 -2.32 -11.81
C LYS A 74 5.50 -1.20 -12.70
N LYS A 75 5.67 -1.44 -14.01
CA LYS A 75 6.04 -0.39 -14.96
C LYS A 75 4.92 0.66 -15.03
N GLY A 76 5.31 1.91 -14.86
CA GLY A 76 4.50 3.10 -15.03
C GLY A 76 4.76 3.80 -16.36
N GLN A 77 4.15 4.96 -16.54
CA GLN A 77 4.17 5.70 -17.81
C GLN A 77 5.40 6.58 -17.98
N TYR A 78 5.99 7.07 -16.89
CA TYR A 78 7.02 8.11 -16.93
C TYR A 78 8.26 7.66 -16.16
N SER A 79 9.42 7.78 -16.80
CA SER A 79 10.70 7.58 -16.14
C SER A 79 11.07 8.79 -15.28
N ARG A 80 11.61 8.55 -14.09
CA ARG A 80 12.00 9.60 -13.14
C ARG A 80 13.34 9.27 -12.50
N TRP A 81 14.10 10.31 -12.18
CA TRP A 81 15.35 10.18 -11.45
C TRP A 81 15.09 10.01 -9.95
N HIS A 82 15.69 8.98 -9.37
CA HIS A 82 15.57 8.58 -7.99
C HIS A 82 16.95 8.46 -7.32
N TRP A 83 16.97 8.62 -6.01
CA TRP A 83 18.11 8.19 -5.19
C TRP A 83 17.88 6.77 -4.69
N SER A 84 18.94 5.95 -4.71
CA SER A 84 18.95 4.53 -4.34
C SER A 84 18.55 4.31 -2.89
N LEU A 85 19.11 5.15 -1.99
CA LEU A 85 18.70 5.19 -0.60
C LEU A 85 17.28 5.76 -0.54
N ALA A 86 16.33 4.93 -0.10
CA ALA A 86 14.91 5.26 -0.14
C ALA A 86 14.35 5.69 1.22
N ASP A 87 15.19 5.67 2.26
CA ASP A 87 14.78 5.99 3.62
C ASP A 87 14.37 7.46 3.73
N ILE A 88 13.10 7.70 4.07
CA ILE A 88 12.54 9.05 4.10
C ILE A 88 13.11 9.88 5.26
N ASP A 89 13.49 9.22 6.36
CA ASP A 89 14.05 9.89 7.53
C ASP A 89 15.46 10.43 7.24
N TYR A 90 16.11 9.91 6.20
CA TYR A 90 17.37 10.44 5.69
C TYR A 90 17.20 11.76 4.92
N TYR A 91 16.02 12.09 4.38
CA TYR A 91 15.84 13.28 3.54
C TYR A 91 14.97 14.35 4.21
N SER A 92 15.51 15.55 4.36
CA SER A 92 14.72 16.77 4.57
C SER A 92 13.90 17.13 3.33
N LYS A 93 12.86 17.96 3.51
CA LYS A 93 11.98 18.41 2.42
C LYS A 93 12.78 18.95 1.23
N GLY A 94 12.54 18.37 0.06
CA GLY A 94 13.16 18.76 -1.22
C GLY A 94 14.50 18.09 -1.54
N GLN A 95 15.16 17.45 -0.57
CA GLN A 95 16.48 16.83 -0.81
C GLN A 95 16.44 15.64 -1.77
N THR A 96 15.32 14.91 -1.83
CA THR A 96 15.12 13.83 -2.80
C THR A 96 15.11 14.34 -4.25
N GLN A 97 14.82 15.62 -4.46
CA GLN A 97 14.75 16.30 -5.75
C GLN A 97 16.02 17.09 -6.07
N PHE A 98 17.04 17.03 -5.23
CA PHE A 98 18.29 17.78 -5.43
C PHE A 98 19.01 17.30 -6.69
N ARG A 99 19.14 18.17 -7.70
CA ARG A 99 19.69 17.87 -9.03
C ARG A 99 20.58 18.99 -9.59
N GLU A 100 21.20 19.79 -8.74
CA GLU A 100 21.89 21.03 -9.14
C GLU A 100 23.27 20.82 -9.80
N PHE A 101 23.83 19.62 -9.72
CA PHE A 101 25.21 19.34 -10.16
C PHE A 101 25.32 18.58 -11.47
N TRP A 102 24.23 18.43 -12.24
CA TRP A 102 24.36 17.99 -13.63
C TRP A 102 25.37 18.86 -14.39
N ASP A 103 26.19 18.21 -15.23
CA ASP A 103 27.09 18.92 -16.12
C ASP A 103 26.33 19.59 -17.27
N GLN A 104 27.01 20.44 -18.05
CA GLN A 104 26.41 21.02 -19.24
C GLN A 104 25.96 19.91 -20.21
N ASN A 105 24.74 20.04 -20.73
CA ASN A 105 24.10 19.06 -21.61
C ASN A 105 23.80 17.69 -20.97
N GLN A 106 23.73 17.63 -19.65
CA GLN A 106 23.35 16.44 -18.89
C GLN A 106 22.06 16.67 -18.09
N PRO A 107 21.23 15.64 -17.86
CA PRO A 107 21.31 14.32 -18.49
C PRO A 107 20.96 14.37 -19.99
N ASN A 108 21.72 13.68 -20.83
CA ASN A 108 21.49 13.61 -22.28
C ASN A 108 20.40 12.57 -22.66
N ASN A 109 20.04 11.69 -21.71
CA ASN A 109 19.00 10.67 -21.78
C ASN A 109 19.15 9.66 -22.93
N LEU A 110 20.37 9.26 -23.29
CA LEU A 110 20.66 8.26 -24.34
C LEU A 110 20.48 6.79 -23.86
N ASN A 111 19.43 6.52 -23.06
CA ASN A 111 19.27 5.28 -22.26
C ASN A 111 20.38 5.08 -21.22
N GLU A 112 20.97 6.17 -20.76
CA GLU A 112 22.00 6.23 -19.73
C GLU A 112 21.36 6.38 -18.34
N ASP A 113 20.63 5.36 -17.87
CA ASP A 113 19.73 5.51 -16.70
C ASP A 113 20.41 5.53 -15.32
N CYS A 114 21.74 5.65 -15.23
CA CYS A 114 22.48 5.64 -13.95
C CYS A 114 23.42 6.84 -13.83
N GLY A 115 23.50 7.44 -12.64
CA GLY A 115 24.28 8.66 -12.42
C GLY A 115 25.69 8.39 -11.90
N VAL A 116 26.65 9.09 -12.49
CA VAL A 116 28.06 9.12 -12.07
C VAL A 116 28.46 10.52 -11.66
N MET A 117 29.36 10.63 -10.69
CA MET A 117 30.07 11.87 -10.41
C MET A 117 31.44 11.83 -11.10
N THR A 118 31.78 12.90 -11.81
CA THR A 118 33.11 13.10 -12.42
C THR A 118 34.09 13.69 -11.40
N ASN A 119 35.37 13.73 -11.76
CA ASN A 119 36.42 14.36 -10.95
C ASN A 119 36.23 15.88 -10.73
N SER A 120 35.34 16.54 -11.47
CA SER A 120 34.98 17.96 -11.26
C SER A 120 33.81 18.13 -10.28
N GLY A 121 33.26 17.03 -9.76
CA GLY A 121 32.07 17.03 -8.90
C GLY A 121 30.76 17.25 -9.66
N LYS A 122 30.80 17.22 -11.01
CA LYS A 122 29.61 17.29 -11.87
C LYS A 122 29.06 15.89 -12.16
N TRP A 123 27.76 15.81 -12.44
CA TRP A 123 27.08 14.55 -12.67
C TRP A 123 26.80 14.34 -14.14
N HIS A 124 27.06 13.12 -14.61
CA HIS A 124 26.64 12.65 -15.93
C HIS A 124 25.64 11.51 -15.77
N ASP A 125 24.77 11.35 -16.75
CA ASP A 125 24.03 10.11 -16.93
C ASP A 125 24.95 9.12 -17.68
N CYS A 126 24.93 7.84 -17.28
CA CYS A 126 25.80 6.80 -17.84
C CYS A 126 25.05 5.46 -17.95
N PHE A 127 25.42 4.64 -18.93
CA PHE A 127 24.88 3.28 -19.04
C PHE A 127 25.16 2.50 -17.76
N CYS A 128 24.11 1.98 -17.12
CA CYS A 128 24.20 1.26 -15.84
C CYS A 128 25.14 0.05 -15.85
N THR A 129 25.50 -0.47 -17.03
CA THR A 129 26.38 -1.62 -17.26
C THR A 129 27.86 -1.25 -17.40
N THR A 130 28.22 0.04 -17.47
CA THR A 130 29.63 0.43 -17.40
C THR A 130 30.21 0.13 -16.01
N GLN A 131 31.53 0.07 -15.92
CA GLN A 131 32.20 -0.24 -14.67
C GLN A 131 32.87 1.00 -14.09
N HIS A 132 32.45 1.39 -12.88
CA HIS A 132 33.03 2.49 -12.12
C HIS A 132 33.19 2.10 -10.65
N PHE A 133 34.08 2.81 -9.94
CA PHE A 133 34.17 2.66 -8.49
C PHE A 133 32.92 3.25 -7.83
N PRO A 134 32.29 2.58 -6.86
CA PRO A 134 31.14 3.17 -6.18
C PRO A 134 31.55 3.97 -4.96
N VAL A 135 30.80 5.04 -4.69
CA VAL A 135 30.81 5.70 -3.39
C VAL A 135 29.59 5.23 -2.60
N CYS A 136 29.85 4.51 -1.50
CA CYS A 136 28.82 4.09 -0.56
C CYS A 136 28.58 5.17 0.49
N TYR A 137 27.36 5.22 1.00
CA TYR A 137 26.98 5.90 2.23
C TYR A 137 26.84 4.88 3.36
N ASP A 138 27.39 5.20 4.53
CA ASP A 138 27.31 4.40 5.75
C ASP A 138 26.75 5.26 6.90
N GLY A 139 25.44 5.13 7.15
CA GLY A 139 24.74 5.87 8.19
C GLY A 139 25.13 5.50 9.62
N THR A 140 25.94 4.45 9.81
CA THR A 140 26.49 4.09 11.12
C THR A 140 27.75 4.89 11.47
N LYS A 141 28.35 5.58 10.48
CA LYS A 141 29.58 6.36 10.63
C LYS A 141 29.26 7.83 10.97
N PRO A 142 30.18 8.53 11.66
CA PRO A 142 30.07 9.97 11.83
C PRO A 142 30.12 10.69 10.47
N PRO A 143 29.65 11.95 10.39
CA PRO A 143 29.66 12.72 9.14
C PRO A 143 31.02 12.75 8.44
N ALA A 144 32.09 12.96 9.20
CA ALA A 144 33.47 12.83 8.72
C ALA A 144 33.81 11.34 8.51
N GLY A 145 33.37 10.76 7.38
CA GLY A 145 33.70 9.39 6.99
C GLY A 145 32.51 8.51 6.61
N HIS A 146 31.29 9.06 6.54
CA HIS A 146 30.14 8.29 6.08
C HIS A 146 30.08 8.08 4.57
N PHE A 147 30.95 8.72 3.78
CA PHE A 147 31.12 8.49 2.35
C PHE A 147 32.43 7.75 2.09
N LEU A 148 32.34 6.61 1.40
CA LEU A 148 33.45 5.69 1.22
C LEU A 148 33.52 5.24 -0.24
N MET A 149 34.62 5.54 -0.93
CA MET A 149 34.86 4.97 -2.27
C MET A 149 35.42 3.56 -2.12
N VAL A 150 34.76 2.60 -2.75
CA VAL A 150 35.22 1.21 -2.81
C VAL A 150 36.13 1.06 -4.03
N GLN A 151 37.36 0.59 -3.83
CA GLN A 151 38.34 0.38 -4.91
C GLN A 151 38.10 -0.92 -5.68
N GLN A 152 36.86 -1.13 -6.13
CA GLN A 152 36.48 -2.23 -6.99
C GLN A 152 35.52 -1.71 -8.08
N LEU A 153 35.87 -1.97 -9.34
CA LEU A 153 35.04 -1.60 -10.48
C LEU A 153 33.80 -2.50 -10.53
N MET A 154 32.62 -1.89 -10.65
CA MET A 154 31.32 -2.57 -10.59
C MET A 154 30.33 -1.92 -11.57
N THR A 155 29.36 -2.68 -12.06
CA THR A 155 28.14 -2.09 -12.65
C THR A 155 27.38 -1.31 -11.57
N TRP A 156 26.47 -0.41 -11.96
CA TRP A 156 25.70 0.37 -10.99
C TRP A 156 24.90 -0.54 -10.03
N ARG A 157 24.37 -1.66 -10.55
CA ARG A 157 23.57 -2.60 -9.76
C ARG A 157 24.43 -3.45 -8.82
N GLU A 158 25.58 -3.92 -9.29
CA GLU A 158 26.58 -4.59 -8.42
C GLU A 158 27.02 -3.66 -7.28
N ALA A 159 27.30 -2.40 -7.60
CA ALA A 159 27.65 -1.37 -6.64
C ALA A 159 26.57 -1.12 -5.59
N GLN A 160 25.31 -1.01 -6.01
CA GLN A 160 24.16 -0.87 -5.09
C GLN A 160 24.08 -2.06 -4.13
N LEU A 161 24.18 -3.29 -4.65
CA LEU A 161 24.12 -4.51 -3.85
C LEU A 161 25.29 -4.59 -2.87
N TYR A 162 26.50 -4.22 -3.32
CA TYR A 162 27.68 -4.15 -2.46
C TYR A 162 27.47 -3.15 -1.32
N CYS A 163 27.08 -1.91 -1.63
CA CYS A 163 26.91 -0.87 -0.62
C CYS A 163 25.81 -1.24 0.39
N ARG A 164 24.71 -1.88 -0.04
CA ARG A 164 23.66 -2.33 0.89
C ARG A 164 24.07 -3.52 1.74
N LYS A 165 25.00 -4.35 1.26
CA LYS A 165 25.50 -5.51 2.00
C LYS A 165 26.55 -5.11 3.03
N HIS A 166 27.40 -4.14 2.71
CA HIS A 166 28.57 -3.77 3.51
C HIS A 166 28.44 -2.43 4.25
N HIS A 167 27.49 -1.58 3.82
CA HIS A 167 27.21 -0.25 4.35
C HIS A 167 25.69 -0.02 4.39
N THR A 168 25.20 1.21 4.14
CA THR A 168 23.77 1.50 4.05
C THR A 168 23.25 1.40 2.61
N ASP A 169 23.80 2.17 1.66
CA ASP A 169 23.44 2.14 0.23
C ASP A 169 24.49 2.94 -0.58
N LEU A 170 24.33 3.05 -1.90
CA LEU A 170 25.05 4.03 -2.71
C LEU A 170 24.76 5.46 -2.24
N ALA A 171 25.79 6.31 -2.29
CA ALA A 171 25.73 7.67 -1.79
C ALA A 171 24.71 8.53 -2.55
N SER A 172 23.81 9.16 -1.80
CA SER A 172 22.92 10.20 -2.33
C SER A 172 23.53 11.57 -2.09
N VAL A 173 23.31 12.50 -3.01
CA VAL A 173 23.73 13.89 -2.83
C VAL A 173 22.51 14.74 -2.45
N ARG A 174 22.44 15.21 -1.20
CA ARG A 174 21.31 16.00 -0.70
C ARG A 174 21.53 17.51 -0.74
N ASN A 175 22.78 17.93 -0.88
CA ASN A 175 23.19 19.33 -0.86
C ASN A 175 24.61 19.50 -1.42
N GLN A 176 25.05 20.76 -1.55
CA GLN A 176 26.38 21.11 -2.05
C GLN A 176 27.54 20.60 -1.18
N THR A 177 27.37 20.51 0.14
CA THR A 177 28.43 20.03 1.05
C THR A 177 28.74 18.57 0.78
N GLU A 178 27.70 17.73 0.73
CA GLU A 178 27.85 16.30 0.40
C GLU A 178 28.42 16.10 -1.00
N ASN A 179 28.04 16.93 -1.97
CA ASN A 179 28.61 16.85 -3.31
C ASN A 179 30.14 17.04 -3.29
N LYS A 180 30.62 18.01 -2.51
CA LYS A 180 32.05 18.27 -2.35
C LYS A 180 32.75 17.13 -1.61
N GLU A 181 32.15 16.59 -0.55
CA GLU A 181 32.71 15.48 0.21
C GLU A 181 32.85 14.21 -0.65
N ILE A 182 31.81 13.85 -1.40
CA ILE A 182 31.84 12.71 -2.33
C ILE A 182 32.89 12.94 -3.42
N CYS A 183 33.00 14.16 -3.96
CA CYS A 183 34.03 14.51 -4.94
C CYS A 183 35.45 14.36 -4.37
N ASN A 184 35.67 14.78 -3.12
CA ASN A 184 36.97 14.64 -2.45
C ASN A 184 37.34 13.16 -2.26
N VAL A 185 36.37 12.33 -1.87
CA VAL A 185 36.55 10.88 -1.70
C VAL A 185 36.79 10.18 -3.05
N ALA A 186 36.16 10.65 -4.12
CA ALA A 186 36.37 10.16 -5.48
C ALA A 186 37.77 10.48 -6.04
N GLY A 187 38.35 11.62 -5.63
CA GLY A 187 39.64 12.09 -6.12
C GLY A 187 39.61 12.35 -7.63
N SER A 188 40.52 11.72 -8.38
CA SER A 188 40.57 11.84 -9.84
C SER A 188 39.64 10.88 -10.58
N ASN A 189 38.85 10.06 -9.87
CA ASN A 189 38.04 9.01 -10.48
C ASN A 189 36.66 9.51 -10.89
N LYS A 190 36.11 8.88 -11.93
CA LYS A 190 34.67 8.89 -12.23
C LYS A 190 34.01 7.76 -11.43
N VAL A 191 33.02 8.09 -10.61
CA VAL A 191 32.47 7.17 -9.60
C VAL A 191 30.95 7.04 -9.70
N TRP A 192 30.41 5.88 -9.35
CA TRP A 192 28.97 5.69 -9.18
C TRP A 192 28.47 6.43 -7.93
N ILE A 193 27.35 7.12 -8.10
CA ILE A 193 26.52 7.63 -7.01
C ILE A 193 25.15 6.94 -7.07
N GLY A 194 24.36 7.06 -6.01
CA GLY A 194 23.06 6.39 -5.87
C GLY A 194 21.96 6.92 -6.79
N LEU A 195 22.28 7.73 -7.80
CA LEU A 195 21.31 8.30 -8.71
C LEU A 195 20.98 7.27 -9.81
N PHE A 196 19.70 7.00 -10.03
CA PHE A 196 19.23 6.13 -11.11
C PHE A 196 17.89 6.60 -11.65
N LYS A 197 17.52 6.13 -12.84
CA LYS A 197 16.28 6.48 -13.52
C LYS A 197 15.52 5.21 -13.87
N ASP A 198 14.24 5.16 -13.49
CA ASP A 198 13.35 4.11 -13.96
C ASP A 198 11.91 4.62 -14.06
N ASN A 199 11.04 3.83 -14.67
CA ASN A 199 9.60 4.10 -14.74
C ASN A 199 8.78 3.19 -13.82
N TRP A 200 9.39 2.51 -12.84
CA TRP A 200 8.67 1.60 -11.96
C TRP A 200 7.94 2.37 -10.87
N THR A 201 6.66 2.04 -10.64
CA THR A 201 5.83 2.70 -9.65
C THR A 201 5.19 1.68 -8.72
N TRP A 202 5.04 2.08 -7.45
CA TRP A 202 4.33 1.29 -6.47
C TRP A 202 2.82 1.44 -6.66
N SER A 203 2.14 0.31 -6.54
CA SER A 203 0.73 0.19 -6.87
C SER A 203 -0.18 0.92 -5.88
N ASP A 204 0.32 1.16 -4.66
CA ASP A 204 -0.28 1.98 -3.60
C ASP A 204 -0.02 3.49 -3.75
N GLN A 205 0.71 3.90 -4.80
CA GLN A 205 1.11 5.28 -5.08
C GLN A 205 2.12 5.86 -4.08
N SER A 206 2.78 5.01 -3.29
CA SER A 206 3.91 5.43 -2.46
C SER A 206 5.10 5.90 -3.32
N ASN A 207 5.90 6.79 -2.75
CA ASN A 207 7.05 7.39 -3.41
C ASN A 207 8.37 6.66 -3.13
N SER A 208 8.33 5.41 -2.65
CA SER A 208 9.55 4.64 -2.36
C SER A 208 10.40 4.46 -3.63
N SER A 209 11.65 4.90 -3.57
CA SER A 209 12.66 4.64 -4.59
C SER A 209 13.39 3.31 -4.38
N PHE A 210 13.02 2.51 -3.38
CA PHE A 210 13.75 1.29 -3.08
C PHE A 210 13.60 0.29 -4.23
N ARG A 211 14.72 -0.30 -4.67
CA ARG A 211 14.78 -1.27 -5.77
C ARG A 211 15.71 -2.40 -5.41
N TYR A 212 15.24 -3.65 -5.38
CA TYR A 212 16.07 -4.81 -5.03
C TYR A 212 16.13 -5.84 -6.16
N TRP A 213 16.32 -5.37 -7.39
CA TRP A 213 16.36 -6.19 -8.60
C TRP A 213 17.56 -7.14 -8.64
N VAL A 214 17.39 -8.30 -9.27
CA VAL A 214 18.51 -9.13 -9.74
C VAL A 214 19.30 -8.41 -10.83
N ASP A 215 20.58 -8.72 -11.01
CA ASP A 215 21.38 -8.11 -12.06
C ASP A 215 21.13 -8.72 -13.45
N ARG A 216 20.07 -8.23 -14.09
CA ARG A 216 19.70 -8.56 -15.47
C ARG A 216 18.85 -7.45 -16.11
N GLN A 217 18.66 -7.56 -17.42
CA GLN A 217 17.75 -6.71 -18.18
C GLN A 217 16.28 -7.00 -17.85
N LEU A 218 15.48 -5.94 -17.65
CA LEU A 218 14.06 -6.02 -17.29
C LEU A 218 13.16 -5.85 -18.52
N ASN A 219 12.63 -6.95 -19.03
CA ASN A 219 11.84 -7.03 -20.26
C ASN A 219 10.33 -6.96 -20.02
N GLU A 220 9.88 -7.22 -18.80
CA GLU A 220 8.49 -7.35 -18.40
C GLU A 220 7.99 -6.16 -17.57
N SER A 221 6.72 -6.19 -17.16
CA SER A 221 6.02 -5.02 -16.59
C SER A 221 5.56 -5.17 -15.14
N CYS A 222 5.64 -6.37 -14.55
CA CYS A 222 5.23 -6.61 -13.16
C CYS A 222 6.36 -7.23 -12.36
N ALA A 223 6.59 -6.74 -11.14
CA ALA A 223 7.68 -7.20 -10.29
C ALA A 223 7.23 -8.33 -9.38
N ALA A 224 8.10 -9.32 -9.19
CA ALA A 224 7.90 -10.39 -8.26
C ALA A 224 9.15 -10.57 -7.39
N TRP A 225 8.94 -10.77 -6.10
CA TRP A 225 9.97 -11.32 -5.22
C TRP A 225 10.20 -12.78 -5.60
N ASN A 226 11.44 -13.27 -5.55
CA ASN A 226 11.76 -14.65 -5.91
C ASN A 226 12.77 -15.30 -4.95
N ARG A 227 12.46 -16.52 -4.49
CA ARG A 227 13.31 -17.27 -3.57
C ARG A 227 14.61 -17.74 -4.21
N SER A 228 14.56 -18.18 -5.47
CA SER A 228 15.74 -18.68 -6.18
C SER A 228 16.84 -17.61 -6.35
N THR A 229 16.47 -16.34 -6.17
CA THR A 229 17.35 -15.18 -6.25
C THR A 229 17.58 -14.55 -4.87
N SER A 230 17.45 -15.34 -3.80
CA SER A 230 17.62 -14.90 -2.41
C SER A 230 16.77 -13.67 -2.05
N GLY A 231 15.56 -13.59 -2.60
CA GLY A 231 14.62 -12.50 -2.38
C GLY A 231 14.82 -11.26 -3.23
N GLN A 232 15.82 -11.24 -4.12
CA GLN A 232 15.90 -10.23 -5.16
C GLN A 232 14.72 -10.33 -6.13
N TRP A 233 14.34 -9.18 -6.67
CA TRP A 233 13.16 -9.07 -7.50
C TRP A 233 13.47 -9.41 -8.95
N ILE A 234 12.50 -10.04 -9.60
CA ILE A 234 12.48 -10.28 -11.04
C ILE A 234 11.24 -9.63 -11.64
N ASP A 235 11.32 -9.27 -12.91
CA ASP A 235 10.20 -8.85 -13.71
C ASP A 235 9.57 -10.07 -14.40
N ARG A 236 8.23 -10.08 -14.47
CA ARG A 236 7.41 -11.13 -15.06
C ARG A 236 6.21 -10.54 -15.81
N GLU A 237 5.74 -11.28 -16.81
CA GLU A 237 4.50 -10.99 -17.53
C GLU A 237 3.33 -10.86 -16.54
N CYS A 238 2.62 -9.74 -16.56
CA CYS A 238 1.58 -9.42 -15.57
C CYS A 238 0.39 -10.39 -15.56
N LEU A 239 0.16 -11.10 -16.68
CA LEU A 239 -0.94 -12.07 -16.84
C LEU A 239 -0.63 -13.44 -16.23
N LYS A 240 0.63 -13.72 -15.86
CA LYS A 240 0.99 -14.99 -15.22
C LYS A 240 0.40 -15.06 -13.82
N GLU A 241 -0.01 -16.25 -13.42
CA GLU A 241 -0.51 -16.47 -12.08
C GLU A 241 0.64 -16.77 -11.12
N CYS A 242 0.70 -16.00 -10.02
CA CYS A 242 1.62 -16.25 -8.92
C CYS A 242 0.86 -16.05 -7.59
N PRO A 243 1.28 -16.74 -6.52
CA PRO A 243 1.01 -16.28 -5.16
C PRO A 243 1.48 -14.83 -5.01
N PHE A 244 1.02 -14.13 -3.98
CA PHE A 244 1.30 -12.71 -3.84
C PHE A 244 1.36 -12.29 -2.38
N VAL A 245 1.94 -11.13 -2.12
CA VAL A 245 2.07 -10.58 -0.77
C VAL A 245 1.29 -9.27 -0.68
N CYS A 246 0.37 -9.19 0.27
CA CYS A 246 -0.30 -7.94 0.63
C CYS A 246 0.43 -7.26 1.79
N TYR A 247 0.26 -5.95 1.96
CA TYR A 247 0.71 -5.28 3.18
C TYR A 247 -0.40 -4.49 3.86
N GLY A 248 -0.17 -4.21 5.14
CA GLY A 248 -1.07 -3.42 5.98
C GLY A 248 -2.03 -4.29 6.77
N ASN A 249 -2.78 -3.67 7.67
CA ASN A 249 -3.64 -4.41 8.58
C ASN A 249 -4.78 -5.09 7.82
N PRO A 250 -5.15 -6.34 8.18
CA PRO A 250 -6.35 -6.97 7.67
C PRO A 250 -7.55 -6.05 7.88
N ARG A 251 -8.28 -5.75 6.81
CA ARG A 251 -9.57 -5.06 6.90
C ARG A 251 -10.54 -6.00 7.61
N PRO A 252 -11.35 -5.48 8.55
CA PRO A 252 -12.41 -6.28 9.12
C PRO A 252 -13.27 -6.82 7.97
N PRO A 253 -13.69 -8.09 8.02
CA PRO A 253 -14.63 -8.61 7.03
C PRO A 253 -15.78 -7.62 6.93
N THR A 254 -16.13 -7.19 5.71
CA THR A 254 -17.37 -6.46 5.48
C THR A 254 -18.53 -7.42 5.78
N VAL A 255 -18.83 -7.60 7.06
CA VAL A 255 -20.02 -8.30 7.50
C VAL A 255 -21.16 -7.45 6.97
N LYS A 256 -21.85 -7.93 5.92
CA LYS A 256 -23.14 -7.38 5.51
C LYS A 256 -24.05 -7.57 6.72
N LYS A 257 -24.15 -6.55 7.57
CA LYS A 257 -24.99 -6.59 8.77
C LYS A 257 -26.44 -6.51 8.30
N ILE A 258 -27.05 -7.66 8.08
CA ILE A 258 -28.47 -7.75 7.70
C ILE A 258 -29.27 -7.40 8.94
N GLN A 259 -29.85 -6.20 8.95
CA GLN A 259 -30.74 -5.77 10.01
C GLN A 259 -32.18 -5.98 9.55
N VAL A 260 -32.88 -6.91 10.17
CA VAL A 260 -34.30 -7.17 9.89
C VAL A 260 -35.13 -6.16 10.68
N VAL A 261 -35.88 -5.32 9.98
CA VAL A 261 -36.81 -4.37 10.59
C VAL A 261 -38.23 -4.82 10.30
N ARG A 262 -39.08 -4.87 11.34
CA ARG A 262 -40.51 -5.10 11.19
C ARG A 262 -41.18 -3.77 10.86
N VAL A 263 -41.84 -3.71 9.70
CA VAL A 263 -42.58 -2.53 9.27
C VAL A 263 -44.08 -2.82 9.41
N ARG A 264 -44.80 -1.93 10.10
CA ARG A 264 -46.26 -1.95 10.15
C ARG A 264 -46.80 -1.09 9.02
N MET A 265 -47.78 -1.62 8.29
CA MET A 265 -48.41 -0.94 7.17
C MET A 265 -49.92 -1.13 7.28
N THR A 266 -50.68 -0.11 6.88
CA THR A 266 -52.15 -0.18 6.78
C THR A 266 -52.48 -0.25 5.29
N PRO A 267 -52.70 -1.45 4.71
CA PRO A 267 -53.02 -1.57 3.29
C PRO A 267 -54.46 -1.13 3.00
N ASP A 268 -54.72 -0.79 1.74
CA ASP A 268 -56.08 -0.65 1.21
C ASP A 268 -56.86 -1.98 1.43
N PRO A 269 -58.12 -1.94 1.88
CA PRO A 269 -58.94 -3.13 2.16
C PRO A 269 -59.06 -4.13 0.99
N ASN A 270 -58.85 -3.71 -0.25
CA ASN A 270 -58.91 -4.60 -1.43
C ASN A 270 -57.53 -5.17 -1.86
N MET A 271 -56.46 -4.93 -1.10
CA MET A 271 -55.10 -5.30 -1.49
C MET A 271 -54.60 -6.56 -0.78
N ASP A 272 -54.38 -7.64 -1.54
CA ASP A 272 -53.63 -8.81 -1.08
C ASP A 272 -52.11 -8.53 -1.11
N LEU A 273 -51.50 -8.48 0.07
CA LEU A 273 -50.09 -8.17 0.26
C LEU A 273 -49.14 -9.32 -0.06
N ASN A 274 -49.65 -10.55 -0.18
CA ASN A 274 -48.82 -11.74 -0.42
C ASN A 274 -48.78 -12.17 -1.90
N ASP A 275 -49.47 -11.47 -2.81
CA ASP A 275 -49.36 -11.66 -4.26
C ASP A 275 -48.00 -11.14 -4.79
N ALA A 276 -47.25 -11.97 -5.52
CA ALA A 276 -45.91 -11.65 -6.02
C ALA A 276 -45.85 -10.36 -6.86
N LYS A 277 -46.86 -10.09 -7.71
CA LYS A 277 -46.91 -8.85 -8.52
C LYS A 277 -47.15 -7.62 -7.64
N LYS A 278 -47.86 -7.78 -6.52
CA LYS A 278 -48.17 -6.70 -5.58
C LYS A 278 -47.05 -6.46 -4.57
N ARG A 279 -46.29 -7.50 -4.17
CA ARG A 279 -45.08 -7.40 -3.32
C ARG A 279 -44.04 -6.48 -3.95
N GLU A 280 -43.80 -6.66 -5.25
CA GLU A 280 -42.81 -5.86 -5.99
C GLU A 280 -43.31 -4.42 -6.21
N ALA A 281 -44.61 -4.23 -6.42
CA ALA A 281 -45.23 -2.90 -6.49
C ALA A 281 -45.09 -2.08 -5.19
N ILE A 282 -45.05 -2.70 -4.00
CA ILE A 282 -44.85 -2.01 -2.72
C ILE A 282 -43.42 -1.47 -2.58
N LEU A 283 -42.43 -2.25 -3.05
CA LEU A 283 -41.02 -1.86 -3.08
C LEU A 283 -40.70 -0.85 -4.19
N GLN A 284 -41.53 -0.78 -5.23
CA GLN A 284 -41.34 0.15 -6.35
C GLN A 284 -42.31 1.35 -6.31
N GLN A 285 -43.23 1.40 -5.34
CA GLN A 285 -44.20 2.48 -5.22
C GLN A 285 -43.49 3.83 -5.00
N PRO A 286 -43.77 4.86 -5.81
CA PRO A 286 -43.17 6.18 -5.69
C PRO A 286 -43.73 6.88 -4.43
N GLY A 287 -43.11 6.61 -3.28
CA GLY A 287 -43.45 7.23 -2.00
C GLY A 287 -43.15 6.35 -0.77
N SER A 288 -43.35 5.05 -0.86
CA SER A 288 -43.18 4.11 0.26
C SER A 288 -41.72 3.86 0.63
N VAL A 289 -40.86 3.56 -0.35
CA VAL A 289 -39.42 3.30 -0.13
C VAL A 289 -38.65 4.53 0.36
N PRO A 290 -38.85 5.74 -0.18
CA PRO A 290 -38.24 6.95 0.37
C PRO A 290 -38.60 7.19 1.84
N GLN A 291 -39.88 7.02 2.23
CA GLN A 291 -40.33 7.18 3.62
C GLN A 291 -39.73 6.13 4.57
N ILE A 292 -39.63 4.87 4.14
CA ILE A 292 -38.96 3.81 4.93
C ILE A 292 -37.48 4.15 5.10
N LYS A 293 -36.81 4.63 4.04
CA LYS A 293 -35.40 5.05 4.09
C LYS A 293 -35.19 6.24 5.03
N GLU A 294 -36.05 7.24 5.00
CA GLU A 294 -35.98 8.40 5.91
C GLU A 294 -36.20 8.01 7.37
N LYS A 295 -37.20 7.16 7.66
CA LYS A 295 -37.43 6.66 9.03
C LYS A 295 -36.27 5.80 9.53
N MET A 296 -35.63 5.02 8.66
CA MET A 296 -34.43 4.26 9.01
C MET A 296 -33.24 5.19 9.31
N LYS A 297 -33.05 6.26 8.52
CA LYS A 297 -32.04 7.28 8.79
C LYS A 297 -32.26 8.00 10.12
N ALA A 298 -33.51 8.36 10.43
CA ALA A 298 -33.87 8.98 11.71
C ALA A 298 -33.60 8.08 12.93
N ASN A 299 -33.60 6.76 12.74
CA ASN A 299 -33.24 5.77 13.77
C ASN A 299 -31.74 5.37 13.75
N GLY A 300 -30.89 6.17 13.13
CA GLY A 300 -29.43 6.03 13.19
C GLY A 300 -28.80 5.14 12.09
N MET A 301 -29.55 4.73 11.06
CA MET A 301 -28.97 4.03 9.91
C MET A 301 -28.41 5.03 8.89
N THR A 302 -27.09 5.22 8.87
CA THR A 302 -26.43 6.27 8.06
C THR A 302 -25.78 5.78 6.76
N TRP A 303 -25.80 4.47 6.48
CA TRP A 303 -25.16 3.87 5.29
C TRP A 303 -26.10 3.80 4.08
N ASN A 304 -25.56 3.68 2.87
CA ASN A 304 -26.36 3.31 1.70
C ASN A 304 -26.78 1.83 1.81
N PHE A 305 -28.09 1.56 1.83
CA PHE A 305 -28.64 0.21 1.93
C PHE A 305 -29.71 -0.07 0.85
N GLU A 306 -29.81 -1.34 0.49
CA GLU A 306 -30.85 -1.88 -0.39
C GLU A 306 -31.91 -2.57 0.46
N LEU A 307 -33.20 -2.30 0.18
CA LEU A 307 -34.32 -2.94 0.87
C LEU A 307 -34.71 -4.21 0.12
N ARG A 308 -34.85 -5.32 0.86
CA ARG A 308 -35.39 -6.58 0.33
C ARG A 308 -36.38 -7.15 1.33
N CYS A 309 -37.51 -7.66 0.83
CA CYS A 309 -38.45 -8.41 1.67
C CYS A 309 -37.82 -9.74 2.08
N LYS A 310 -38.01 -10.14 3.34
CA LYS A 310 -37.59 -11.44 3.86
C LYS A 310 -38.80 -12.37 3.90
N GLU A 311 -38.73 -13.49 3.20
CA GLU A 311 -39.71 -14.56 3.30
C GLU A 311 -39.54 -15.31 4.63
N GLN A 312 -40.67 -15.61 5.26
CA GLN A 312 -40.73 -16.44 6.47
C GLN A 312 -40.87 -17.93 6.08
N PRO A 313 -40.68 -18.86 7.03
CA PRO A 313 -40.78 -20.31 6.74
C PRO A 313 -42.14 -20.77 6.19
N ASP A 314 -43.20 -19.95 6.30
CA ASP A 314 -44.53 -20.18 5.76
C ASP A 314 -44.73 -19.58 4.35
N GLU A 315 -43.65 -19.19 3.68
CA GLU A 315 -43.59 -18.57 2.34
C GLU A 315 -44.34 -17.22 2.23
N LYS A 316 -44.70 -16.63 3.39
CA LYS A 316 -45.35 -15.32 3.47
C LYS A 316 -44.37 -14.24 3.88
N VAL A 317 -44.63 -13.03 3.39
CA VAL A 317 -43.85 -11.82 3.72
C VAL A 317 -44.63 -10.93 4.70
N PHE A 318 -45.96 -10.89 4.57
CA PHE A 318 -46.84 -10.07 5.39
C PHE A 318 -47.79 -10.93 6.24
N HIS A 319 -47.83 -10.62 7.54
CA HIS A 319 -48.71 -11.24 8.53
C HIS A 319 -49.64 -10.17 9.09
N LYS A 320 -50.92 -10.51 9.27
CA LYS A 320 -51.87 -9.65 10.00
C LYS A 320 -51.52 -9.71 11.49
N GLU A 321 -51.40 -8.56 12.15
CA GLU A 321 -51.29 -8.54 13.61
C GLU A 321 -52.65 -8.91 14.22
N GLU A 322 -52.70 -10.03 14.93
CA GLU A 322 -53.85 -10.40 15.76
C GLU A 322 -53.92 -9.46 16.97
N LYS A 323 -55.08 -8.82 17.19
CA LYS A 323 -55.32 -8.06 18.42
C LYS A 323 -55.39 -9.04 19.59
N LYS A 324 -54.45 -8.93 20.53
CA LYS A 324 -54.63 -9.56 21.84
C LYS A 324 -55.75 -8.83 22.59
N GLU A 325 -56.88 -9.50 22.77
CA GLU A 325 -57.97 -9.05 23.63
C GLU A 325 -57.51 -9.18 25.09
N ASN A 326 -57.55 -8.09 25.86
CA ASN A 326 -57.15 -8.07 27.26
C ASN A 326 -58.32 -8.57 28.12
N ASP A 327 -58.20 -9.76 28.70
CA ASP A 327 -59.07 -10.22 29.78
C ASP A 327 -58.94 -9.29 31.00
N ARG A 328 -59.99 -8.53 31.28
CA ARG A 328 -60.23 -7.87 32.56
C ARG A 328 -61.54 -8.39 33.16
N GLU A 329 -61.57 -9.66 33.57
CA GLU A 329 -62.55 -10.09 34.56
C GLU A 329 -62.06 -9.68 35.97
N LYS A 330 -62.61 -8.57 36.46
CA LYS A 330 -62.60 -8.24 37.89
C LYS A 330 -63.47 -9.27 38.63
N LYS A 331 -62.86 -10.27 39.27
CA LYS A 331 -63.44 -10.92 40.44
C LYS A 331 -63.57 -9.88 41.57
N LYS A 332 -64.77 -9.34 41.77
CA LYS A 332 -65.19 -8.77 43.06
C LYS A 332 -65.58 -9.94 43.96
N GLY A 333 -64.82 -10.16 45.03
CA GLY A 333 -65.29 -10.95 46.18
C GLY A 333 -66.32 -10.15 46.99
N PRO A 334 -67.18 -10.82 47.77
CA PRO A 334 -68.23 -10.17 48.53
C PRO A 334 -67.68 -9.56 49.82
N GLU A 335 -68.05 -8.32 50.12
CA GLU A 335 -68.03 -7.75 51.47
C GLU A 335 -69.46 -7.67 51.99
N LYS A 336 -69.70 -8.46 53.05
CA LYS A 336 -70.84 -8.50 53.99
C LYS A 336 -72.17 -9.06 53.52
#